data_AF-A0A965PGR9-F1
#
_entry.id   AF-A0A965PGR9-F1
#
_cell.length_a   1.000
_cell.length_b   1.000
_cell.length_c   1.000
_cell.angle_alpha   90.00
_cell.angle_beta   90.00
_cell.angle_gamma   90.00
#
_symmetry.space_group_name_H-M   'P 1'
#
loop_
_entity.id
_entity.type
_entity.pdbx_description
1 polymer ?
#
loop_
_entity_poly.entity_id
_entity_poly.type
_entity_poly.pdbx_seq_one_letter_code
_entity_poly.pdbx_strand_id
1 'polypeptide(L)'
;MLVYNSLFNSFEGLWTIAANSMTKTNFSGGYTVNAVKLAIGSSTGQVGHLYDYLDPDLQGDGNTQFKDYGSSYTSYVVTKAYDFDDKVAKKYGSHYEMEYYYSTATGCTISMKRETDSQYVTIGTSVDTSTPGGLTLPFTLPATLSAQTYNFRADSLRSYQKWRNIKFKMSAPARKLSIRQIMVAANPDTIEVQANI
;
A
#
# COMPACT_ATOMS: atom_id res chain seq x y z
N MET A 1 -24.61 -2.76 -17.38
CA MET A 1 -25.64 -3.10 -16.37
C MET A 1 -25.62 -2.06 -15.27
N LEU A 2 -26.77 -1.54 -14.82
CA LEU A 2 -26.86 -0.60 -13.68
C LEU A 2 -26.74 -1.40 -12.38
N VAL A 3 -25.80 -1.05 -11.50
CA VAL A 3 -25.51 -1.81 -10.28
C VAL A 3 -26.09 -1.11 -9.06
N TYR A 4 -26.92 -1.83 -8.30
CA TYR A 4 -27.52 -1.37 -7.05
C TYR A 4 -26.70 -1.85 -5.86
N ASN A 5 -26.25 -0.91 -5.03
CA ASN A 5 -25.55 -1.16 -3.79
C ASN A 5 -26.56 -1.31 -2.64
N SER A 6 -26.63 -2.50 -2.05
CA SER A 6 -27.57 -2.84 -0.97
C SER A 6 -27.18 -2.32 0.42
N LEU A 7 -25.93 -1.86 0.60
CA LEU A 7 -25.48 -1.24 1.86
C LEU A 7 -25.91 0.23 1.93
N PHE A 8 -25.79 0.95 0.82
CA PHE A 8 -26.14 2.37 0.74
C PHE A 8 -27.52 2.64 0.15
N ASN A 9 -28.24 1.59 -0.26
CA ASN A 9 -29.53 1.66 -0.97
C ASN A 9 -29.48 2.60 -2.19
N SER A 10 -28.37 2.59 -2.93
CA SER A 10 -28.08 3.53 -4.01
C SER A 10 -27.55 2.84 -5.27
N PHE A 11 -27.62 3.50 -6.42
CA PHE A 11 -27.00 2.99 -7.66
C PHE A 11 -25.57 3.52 -7.79
N GLU A 12 -24.60 2.63 -7.95
CA GLU A 12 -23.16 2.98 -7.96
C GLU A 12 -22.52 2.98 -9.34
N GLY A 13 -23.33 2.84 -10.39
CA GLY A 13 -22.91 3.09 -11.77
C GLY A 13 -23.15 1.92 -12.72
N LEU A 14 -22.47 1.98 -13.86
CA LEU A 14 -22.63 1.03 -14.97
C LEU A 14 -21.42 0.09 -15.04
N TRP A 15 -21.68 -1.21 -14.90
CA TRP A 15 -20.65 -2.25 -15.04
C TRP A 15 -20.73 -2.91 -16.41
N THR A 16 -19.56 -3.21 -17.00
CA THR A 16 -19.38 -3.91 -18.29
C THR A 16 -19.25 -5.42 -18.16
N ILE A 17 -19.18 -5.96 -16.94
CA ILE A 17 -19.11 -7.40 -16.70
C ILE A 17 -20.51 -8.00 -16.94
N ALA A 18 -20.58 -9.04 -17.77
CA ALA A 18 -21.80 -9.80 -18.04
C ALA A 18 -22.15 -10.71 -16.83
N ALA A 19 -22.67 -10.10 -15.76
CA ALA A 19 -23.14 -10.84 -14.60
C ALA A 19 -24.49 -11.51 -14.93
N ASN A 20 -24.54 -12.84 -14.96
CA ASN A 20 -25.75 -13.60 -15.30
C ASN A 20 -26.82 -13.58 -14.20
N SER A 21 -26.45 -13.33 -12.94
CA SER A 21 -27.39 -13.16 -11.83
C SER A 21 -26.70 -12.56 -10.62
N MET A 22 -27.37 -11.64 -9.92
CA MET A 22 -27.01 -11.26 -8.54
C MET A 22 -27.95 -12.02 -7.60
N THR A 23 -27.43 -13.00 -6.86
CA THR A 23 -28.22 -13.81 -5.93
C THR A 23 -27.62 -13.76 -4.53
N LYS A 24 -28.46 -13.87 -3.49
CA LYS A 24 -27.97 -14.11 -2.13
C LYS A 24 -27.41 -15.53 -2.09
N THR A 25 -26.09 -15.67 -2.03
CA THR A 25 -25.45 -16.98 -1.98
C THR A 25 -25.23 -17.41 -0.52
N ASN A 26 -25.74 -18.58 -0.15
CA ASN A 26 -25.56 -19.19 1.18
C ASN A 26 -24.22 -19.96 1.29
N PHE A 27 -23.10 -19.29 0.98
CA PHE A 27 -21.78 -19.92 1.13
C PHE A 27 -21.33 -19.82 2.59
N SER A 28 -21.14 -20.98 3.23
CA SER A 28 -20.83 -21.15 4.65
C SER A 28 -19.36 -20.94 5.02
N GLY A 29 -18.56 -20.31 4.14
CA GLY A 29 -17.14 -20.11 4.35
C GLY A 29 -16.82 -18.78 5.04
N GLY A 30 -16.52 -18.82 6.33
CA GLY A 30 -15.63 -17.86 7.00
C GLY A 30 -16.25 -16.66 7.73
N TYR A 31 -17.44 -16.17 7.36
CA TYR A 31 -18.07 -15.03 8.04
C TYR A 31 -19.60 -15.06 7.91
N THR A 32 -20.31 -14.47 8.89
CA THR A 32 -21.77 -14.44 9.11
C THR A 32 -22.61 -14.89 7.92
N VAL A 33 -23.21 -16.07 8.06
CA VAL A 33 -23.85 -16.90 7.02
C VAL A 33 -25.08 -16.27 6.30
N ASN A 34 -25.42 -15.01 6.55
CA ASN A 34 -26.66 -14.38 6.07
C ASN A 34 -26.49 -12.94 5.52
N ALA A 35 -25.28 -12.52 5.16
CA ALA A 35 -25.04 -11.20 4.56
C ALA A 35 -25.10 -11.24 3.02
N VAL A 36 -25.62 -10.17 2.39
CA VAL A 36 -25.53 -9.97 0.94
C VAL A 36 -24.06 -9.69 0.59
N LYS A 37 -23.47 -10.47 -0.31
CA LYS A 37 -22.09 -10.31 -0.78
C LYS A 37 -22.08 -10.28 -2.30
N LEU A 38 -21.22 -9.47 -2.90
CA LEU A 38 -20.98 -9.54 -4.33
C LEU A 38 -20.09 -10.76 -4.61
N ALA A 39 -20.66 -11.75 -5.28
CA ALA A 39 -19.93 -12.91 -5.80
C ALA A 39 -19.79 -12.78 -7.31
N ILE A 40 -18.56 -12.94 -7.83
CA ILE A 40 -18.25 -12.91 -9.26
C ILE A 40 -17.79 -14.32 -9.65
N GLY A 41 -18.58 -15.00 -10.47
CA GLY A 41 -18.24 -16.31 -11.01
C GLY A 41 -17.41 -16.21 -12.30
N SER A 42 -16.42 -17.08 -12.48
CA SER A 42 -15.70 -17.30 -13.73
C SER A 42 -16.32 -18.46 -14.53
N SER A 43 -16.06 -18.50 -15.84
CA SER A 43 -16.45 -19.63 -16.71
C SER A 43 -15.73 -20.94 -16.38
N THR A 44 -14.68 -20.89 -15.54
CA THR A 44 -13.94 -22.06 -15.06
C THR A 44 -14.57 -22.70 -13.82
N GLY A 45 -15.76 -22.24 -13.40
CA GLY A 45 -16.49 -22.78 -12.25
C GLY A 45 -15.98 -22.27 -10.90
N GLN A 46 -15.18 -21.20 -10.90
CA GLN A 46 -14.64 -20.60 -9.68
C GLN A 46 -15.48 -19.38 -9.30
N VAL A 47 -15.67 -19.15 -8.00
CA VAL A 47 -16.42 -18.01 -7.49
C VAL A 47 -15.48 -17.16 -6.65
N GLY A 48 -15.20 -15.95 -7.13
CA GLY A 48 -14.51 -14.91 -6.37
C GLY A 48 -15.51 -14.14 -5.51
N HIS A 49 -15.16 -13.86 -4.26
CA HIS A 49 -15.94 -12.97 -3.40
C HIS A 49 -15.28 -11.60 -3.41
N LEU A 50 -16.07 -10.54 -3.64
CA LEU A 50 -15.62 -9.20 -3.27
C LEU A 50 -15.57 -9.19 -1.74
N TYR A 51 -14.36 -9.18 -1.18
CA TYR A 51 -14.17 -8.85 0.21
C TYR A 51 -14.36 -7.33 0.32
N ASP A 52 -15.41 -6.90 1.00
CA ASP A 52 -15.59 -5.50 1.41
C ASP A 52 -14.39 -5.02 2.25
N TYR A 53 -14.46 -3.78 2.76
CA TYR A 53 -13.54 -3.29 3.80
C TYR A 53 -13.46 -4.29 4.97
N LEU A 54 -12.43 -5.14 4.95
CA LEU A 54 -12.01 -5.93 6.10
C LEU A 54 -11.32 -4.96 7.05
N ASP A 55 -11.91 -4.75 8.24
CA ASP A 55 -11.20 -4.10 9.32
C ASP A 55 -9.97 -4.98 9.64
N PRO A 56 -8.77 -4.51 9.30
CA PRO A 56 -7.56 -5.30 9.49
C PRO A 56 -7.23 -5.55 10.97
N ASP A 57 -7.90 -4.86 11.88
CA ASP A 57 -7.61 -4.87 13.32
C ASP A 57 -8.52 -5.85 14.10
N LEU A 58 -9.59 -6.39 13.49
CA LEU A 58 -10.63 -7.22 14.15
C LEU A 58 -10.66 -8.71 13.73
N GLN A 59 -9.51 -9.37 13.69
CA GLN A 59 -9.33 -10.80 13.32
C GLN A 59 -9.20 -11.07 11.82
N GLY A 60 -8.14 -10.51 11.27
CA GLY A 60 -7.52 -11.05 10.08
C GLY A 60 -6.45 -12.07 10.39
N ASP A 61 -6.43 -13.21 9.69
CA ASP A 61 -5.35 -14.20 9.83
C ASP A 61 -4.00 -13.71 9.26
N GLY A 62 -3.95 -12.48 8.71
CA GLY A 62 -2.76 -11.88 8.13
C GLY A 62 -2.15 -12.66 6.96
N ASN A 63 -2.84 -13.65 6.38
CA ASN A 63 -2.26 -14.52 5.36
C ASN A 63 -3.23 -14.89 4.22
N THR A 64 -4.55 -14.75 4.43
CA THR A 64 -5.59 -15.03 3.43
C THR A 64 -6.38 -13.80 3.00
N GLN A 65 -6.31 -12.70 3.75
CA GLN A 65 -7.13 -11.50 3.51
C GLN A 65 -6.77 -10.69 2.27
N PHE A 66 -5.58 -10.90 1.70
CA PHE A 66 -5.12 -10.24 0.48
C PHE A 66 -4.80 -11.28 -0.60
N LYS A 67 -5.68 -12.29 -0.72
CA LYS A 67 -5.61 -13.31 -1.75
C LYS A 67 -6.84 -13.24 -2.64
N ASP A 68 -6.63 -13.25 -3.94
CA ASP A 68 -7.68 -13.48 -4.92
C ASP A 68 -7.56 -14.93 -5.43
N TYR A 69 -8.67 -15.67 -5.44
CA TYR A 69 -8.69 -17.10 -5.78
C TYR A 69 -7.61 -17.94 -5.05
N GLY A 70 -7.35 -17.65 -3.77
CA GLY A 70 -6.37 -18.38 -2.95
C GLY A 70 -4.90 -18.04 -3.22
N SER A 71 -4.64 -17.11 -4.14
CA SER A 71 -3.30 -16.63 -4.49
C SER A 71 -3.10 -15.19 -4.01
N SER A 72 -1.95 -14.90 -3.38
CA SER A 72 -1.62 -13.54 -2.94
C SER A 72 -1.49 -12.61 -4.14
N TYR A 73 -2.11 -11.44 -4.09
CA TYR A 73 -1.91 -10.40 -5.08
C TYR A 73 -0.96 -9.33 -4.55
N THR A 74 -0.17 -8.75 -5.45
CA THR A 74 0.69 -7.62 -5.08
C THR A 74 -0.17 -6.37 -4.95
N SER A 75 -0.31 -5.86 -3.72
CA SER A 75 -0.92 -4.56 -3.48
C SER A 75 0.13 -3.45 -3.62
N TYR A 76 -0.29 -2.25 -3.98
CA TYR A 76 0.63 -1.12 -4.05
C TYR A 76 -0.05 0.22 -3.77
N VAL A 77 0.75 1.16 -3.29
CA VAL A 77 0.40 2.58 -3.14
C VAL A 77 1.33 3.39 -4.03
N VAL A 78 0.78 4.33 -4.78
CA VAL A 78 1.53 5.28 -5.61
C VAL A 78 1.26 6.69 -5.11
N THR A 79 2.32 7.45 -4.87
CA THR A 79 2.18 8.87 -4.48
C THR A 79 1.84 9.73 -5.68
N LYS A 80 1.29 10.91 -5.42
CA LYS A 80 1.37 12.01 -6.38
C LYS A 80 2.84 12.37 -6.62
N ALA A 81 3.10 13.05 -7.74
CA ALA A 81 4.44 13.59 -8.00
C ALA A 81 4.73 14.72 -7.00
N TYR A 82 5.93 14.68 -6.42
CA TYR A 82 6.49 15.76 -5.62
C TYR A 82 7.20 16.72 -6.58
N ASP A 83 6.63 17.91 -6.75
CA ASP A 83 7.17 18.96 -7.61
C ASP A 83 8.00 20.00 -6.82
N PHE A 84 8.02 19.92 -5.48
CA PHE A 84 8.76 20.85 -4.60
C PHE A 84 8.44 22.32 -4.86
N ASP A 85 7.20 22.59 -5.28
CA ASP A 85 6.68 23.89 -5.69
C ASP A 85 7.47 24.58 -6.82
N ASP A 86 8.27 23.80 -7.58
CA ASP A 86 9.03 24.31 -8.72
C ASP A 86 9.10 23.25 -9.83
N LYS A 87 8.38 23.52 -10.91
CA LYS A 87 8.22 22.62 -12.05
C LYS A 87 9.30 22.78 -13.12
N VAL A 88 10.19 23.76 -13.00
CA VAL A 88 11.13 24.13 -14.07
C VAL A 88 12.54 23.62 -13.75
N ALA A 89 13.04 23.88 -12.54
CA ALA A 89 14.41 23.55 -12.22
C ALA A 89 14.57 22.06 -11.88
N LYS A 90 15.64 21.47 -12.43
CA LYS A 90 16.10 20.14 -12.02
C LYS A 90 16.78 20.25 -10.66
N LYS A 91 16.46 19.32 -9.77
CA LYS A 91 16.93 19.24 -8.39
C LYS A 91 17.67 17.92 -8.17
N TYR A 92 18.58 17.90 -7.20
CA TYR A 92 19.16 16.66 -6.69
C TYR A 92 18.37 16.18 -5.47
N GLY A 93 18.04 14.89 -5.46
CA GLY A 93 17.43 14.25 -4.31
C GLY A 93 18.43 14.09 -3.17
N SER A 94 18.05 14.51 -1.96
CA SER A 94 18.84 14.30 -0.74
C SER A 94 18.54 12.92 -0.17
N HIS A 95 17.28 12.71 0.26
CA HIS A 95 16.79 11.47 0.84
C HIS A 95 15.26 11.41 0.74
N TYR A 96 14.73 10.23 0.99
CA TYR A 96 13.32 10.02 1.27
C TYR A 96 13.17 9.33 2.62
N GLU A 97 11.98 9.48 3.18
CA GLU A 97 11.57 8.85 4.42
C GLU A 97 10.14 8.32 4.26
N MET A 98 9.90 7.11 4.71
CA MET A 98 8.57 6.49 4.72
C MET A 98 8.27 5.97 6.12
N GLU A 99 7.19 6.47 6.70
CA GLU A 99 6.68 6.04 7.99
C GLU A 99 5.49 5.12 7.79
N TYR A 100 5.51 3.99 8.49
CA TYR A 100 4.48 2.97 8.46
C TYR A 100 3.75 2.95 9.80
N TYR A 101 2.43 2.82 9.71
CA TYR A 101 1.54 2.76 10.87
C TYR A 101 0.53 1.65 10.66
N TYR A 102 0.47 0.69 11.59
CA TYR A 102 -0.42 -0.47 11.47
C TYR A 102 -0.23 -1.26 10.15
N SER A 103 1.02 -1.36 9.70
CA SER A 103 1.38 -2.18 8.55
C SER A 103 1.81 -3.56 9.05
N THR A 104 1.46 -4.61 8.31
CA THR A 104 1.84 -6.01 8.61
C THR A 104 2.60 -6.66 7.46
N ALA A 105 2.82 -5.92 6.37
CA ALA A 105 3.51 -6.41 5.19
C ALA A 105 5.02 -6.54 5.37
N THR A 106 5.55 -7.68 4.91
CA THR A 106 6.98 -7.99 4.82
C THR A 106 7.37 -8.22 3.37
N GLY A 107 8.65 -8.11 3.04
CA GLY A 107 9.13 -8.35 1.67
C GLY A 107 8.69 -7.28 0.66
N CYS A 108 8.42 -6.07 1.12
CA CYS A 108 7.92 -4.99 0.26
C CYS A 108 9.03 -4.44 -0.66
N THR A 109 8.60 -3.84 -1.77
CA THR A 109 9.49 -3.19 -2.74
C THR A 109 9.15 -1.71 -2.88
N ILE A 110 10.13 -0.85 -2.62
CA ILE A 110 10.06 0.59 -2.84
C ILE A 110 10.65 0.89 -4.22
N SER A 111 9.90 1.63 -5.02
CA SER A 111 10.34 2.12 -6.32
C SER A 111 10.04 3.60 -6.47
N MET A 112 10.80 4.28 -7.30
CA MET A 112 10.53 5.67 -7.69
C MET A 112 10.35 5.78 -9.19
N LYS A 113 9.76 6.88 -9.65
CA LYS A 113 9.74 7.25 -11.06
C LYS A 113 9.95 8.76 -11.16
N ARG A 114 11.04 9.18 -11.80
CA ARG A 114 11.36 10.58 -12.10
C ARG A 114 10.65 11.02 -13.39
N GLU A 115 10.67 12.30 -13.73
CA GLU A 115 10.08 12.74 -15.01
C GLU A 115 10.77 12.14 -16.23
N THR A 116 12.05 11.78 -16.11
CA THR A 116 12.88 11.22 -17.19
C THR A 116 12.76 9.71 -17.31
N ASP A 117 12.19 9.02 -16.31
CA ASP A 117 12.11 7.57 -16.32
C ASP A 117 10.89 7.08 -17.12
N SER A 118 11.08 6.09 -17.97
CA SER A 118 9.98 5.43 -18.69
C SER A 118 9.21 4.46 -17.78
N GLN A 119 9.89 3.84 -16.81
CA GLN A 119 9.35 2.85 -15.87
C GLN A 119 9.71 3.20 -14.43
N TYR A 120 9.13 2.49 -13.46
CA TYR A 120 9.55 2.59 -12.06
C TYR A 120 10.92 1.95 -11.88
N VAL A 121 11.82 2.66 -11.19
CA VAL A 121 13.15 2.18 -10.79
C VAL A 121 13.07 1.72 -9.35
N THR A 122 13.47 0.47 -9.08
CA THR A 122 13.52 -0.07 -7.72
C THR A 122 14.65 0.56 -6.92
N ILE A 123 14.33 1.02 -5.72
CA ILE A 123 15.27 1.68 -4.80
C ILE A 123 15.37 0.98 -3.45
N GLY A 124 14.48 0.02 -3.16
CA GLY A 124 14.56 -0.83 -1.98
C GLY A 124 13.79 -2.12 -2.19
N THR A 125 14.37 -3.24 -1.75
CA THR A 125 13.78 -4.58 -1.81
C THR A 125 13.76 -5.20 -0.43
N SER A 126 12.91 -6.22 -0.23
CA SER A 126 12.80 -6.96 1.03
C SER A 126 12.51 -6.07 2.24
N VAL A 127 11.80 -4.95 2.04
CA VAL A 127 11.50 -3.99 3.10
C VAL A 127 10.45 -4.60 4.03
N ASP A 128 10.81 -4.70 5.30
CA ASP A 128 9.87 -5.04 6.36
C ASP A 128 9.18 -3.77 6.84
N THR A 129 7.87 -3.69 6.59
CA THR A 129 7.04 -2.58 7.06
C THR A 129 6.27 -2.93 8.32
N SER A 130 6.37 -4.17 8.79
CA SER A 130 5.63 -4.61 9.96
C SER A 130 5.98 -3.73 11.15
N THR A 131 4.96 -3.17 11.79
CA THR A 131 5.13 -2.36 12.99
C THR A 131 5.24 -3.30 14.18
N PRO A 132 6.39 -3.36 14.90
CA PRO A 132 6.57 -4.28 16.00
C PRO A 132 5.59 -4.00 17.14
N GLY A 133 5.11 -5.07 17.77
CA GLY A 133 4.26 -4.97 18.94
C GLY A 133 5.07 -4.58 20.17
N GLY A 134 5.10 -3.29 20.50
CA GLY A 134 5.61 -2.75 21.76
C GLY A 134 7.08 -3.03 22.10
N LEU A 135 7.52 -2.41 23.20
CA LEU A 135 8.82 -2.64 23.83
C LEU A 135 8.64 -3.70 24.92
N THR A 136 9.29 -4.86 24.80
CA THR A 136 9.32 -5.85 25.88
C THR A 136 10.31 -5.40 26.95
N LEU A 137 9.79 -4.92 28.08
CA LEU A 137 10.60 -4.60 29.26
C LEU A 137 10.72 -5.83 30.17
N PRO A 138 11.86 -6.06 30.84
CA PRO A 138 12.09 -7.23 31.70
C PRO A 138 11.37 -7.16 33.06
N PHE A 139 10.46 -6.21 33.25
CA PHE A 139 9.64 -6.06 34.46
C PHE A 139 8.28 -5.46 34.11
N THR A 140 7.29 -5.75 34.96
CA THR A 140 5.91 -5.25 34.79
C THR A 140 5.84 -3.79 35.23
N LEU A 141 5.48 -2.90 34.31
CA LEU A 141 5.15 -1.51 34.64
C LEU A 141 3.72 -1.44 35.22
N PRO A 142 3.46 -0.60 36.23
CA PRO A 142 2.10 -0.34 36.74
C PRO A 142 1.21 0.43 35.74
N ALA A 143 1.74 0.80 34.57
CA ALA A 143 1.01 1.40 33.47
C ALA A 143 1.41 0.75 32.14
N THR A 144 0.44 0.55 31.25
CA THR A 144 0.70 0.04 29.89
C THR A 144 1.14 1.22 29.02
N LEU A 145 2.39 1.23 28.56
CA LEU A 145 2.80 2.10 27.46
C LEU A 145 2.04 1.66 26.21
N SER A 146 1.60 2.62 25.39
CA SER A 146 0.96 2.33 24.09
C SER A 146 1.83 1.34 23.30
N ALA A 147 1.27 0.16 22.99
CA ALA A 147 1.95 -0.87 22.20
C ALA A 147 2.13 -0.47 20.71
N GLN A 148 1.63 0.70 20.32
CA GLN A 148 1.71 1.20 18.96
C GLN A 148 3.06 1.88 18.73
N THR A 149 3.95 1.18 18.02
CA THR A 149 5.21 1.75 17.56
C THR A 149 5.12 2.02 16.06
N TYR A 150 5.75 3.10 15.60
CA TYR A 150 5.89 3.41 14.19
C TYR A 150 7.13 2.68 13.66
N ASN A 151 7.05 2.16 12.43
CA ASN A 151 8.22 1.68 11.71
C ASN A 151 8.59 2.73 10.66
N PHE A 152 9.88 2.90 10.40
CA PHE A 152 10.40 3.97 9.56
C PHE A 152 11.51 3.45 8.67
N ARG A 153 11.49 3.86 7.40
CA ARG A 153 12.57 3.60 6.45
C ARG A 153 12.99 4.90 5.78
N ALA A 154 14.28 5.23 5.89
CA ALA A 154 14.90 6.29 5.11
C ALA A 154 16.05 5.74 4.27
N ASP A 155 16.27 6.35 3.10
CA ASP A 155 17.44 6.09 2.26
C ASP A 155 17.81 7.32 1.42
N SER A 156 19.04 7.33 0.89
CA SER A 156 19.56 8.43 0.10
C SER A 156 19.04 8.39 -1.35
N LEU A 157 18.78 9.58 -1.88
CA LEU A 157 18.48 9.78 -3.30
C LEU A 157 19.66 10.38 -4.09
N ARG A 158 20.82 10.58 -3.45
CA ARG A 158 21.96 11.29 -4.06
C ARG A 158 22.62 10.51 -5.19
N SER A 159 22.51 9.18 -5.20
CA SER A 159 23.07 8.33 -6.26
C SER A 159 22.31 8.43 -7.59
N TYR A 160 21.15 9.08 -7.61
CA TYR A 160 20.31 9.21 -8.80
C TYR A 160 20.49 10.57 -9.48
N GLN A 161 20.38 10.57 -10.81
CA GLN A 161 20.48 11.80 -11.61
C GLN A 161 19.38 12.80 -11.25
N LYS A 162 19.64 14.09 -11.52
CA LYS A 162 18.73 15.20 -11.29
C LYS A 162 17.36 14.99 -11.94
N TRP A 163 16.34 15.53 -11.29
CA TRP A 163 14.93 15.45 -11.70
C TRP A 163 14.17 16.70 -11.25
N ARG A 164 13.11 17.06 -11.95
CA ARG A 164 12.14 18.11 -11.58
C ARG A 164 11.08 17.58 -10.64
N ASN A 165 10.62 16.36 -10.90
CA ASN A 165 9.64 15.70 -10.06
C ASN A 165 9.92 14.22 -9.88
N ILE A 166 9.36 13.68 -8.80
CA ILE A 166 9.51 12.28 -8.41
C ILE A 166 8.20 11.77 -7.83
N LYS A 167 7.86 10.53 -8.12
CA LYS A 167 6.79 9.78 -7.43
C LYS A 167 7.33 8.48 -6.88
N PHE A 168 6.73 8.01 -5.80
CA PHE A 168 7.08 6.73 -5.19
C PHE A 168 5.95 5.73 -5.43
N LYS A 169 6.35 4.47 -5.61
CA LYS A 169 5.47 3.31 -5.58
C LYS A 169 6.01 2.36 -4.53
N MET A 170 5.16 2.00 -3.57
CA MET A 170 5.47 0.95 -2.60
C MET A 170 4.55 -0.23 -2.88
N SER A 171 5.13 -1.42 -3.05
CA SER A 171 4.40 -2.64 -3.37
C SER A 171 4.62 -3.69 -2.29
N ALA A 172 3.56 -4.37 -1.86
CA ALA A 172 3.60 -5.45 -0.90
C ALA A 172 3.11 -6.74 -1.58
N PRO A 173 3.86 -7.85 -1.48
CA PRO A 173 3.47 -9.12 -2.11
C PRO A 173 2.29 -9.79 -1.39
N ALA A 174 2.08 -9.47 -0.12
CA ALA A 174 0.98 -9.95 0.72
C ALA A 174 0.81 -9.01 1.92
N ARG A 175 -0.25 -9.24 2.70
CA ARG A 175 -0.56 -8.51 3.96
C ARG A 175 -0.90 -7.03 3.77
N LYS A 176 -1.30 -6.39 4.87
CA LYS A 176 -1.68 -4.98 4.89
C LYS A 176 -0.41 -4.14 4.76
N LEU A 177 -0.34 -3.37 3.69
CA LEU A 177 0.60 -2.25 3.55
C LEU A 177 -0.11 -0.97 4.00
N SER A 178 0.44 -0.30 5.01
CA SER A 178 -0.11 0.96 5.50
C SER A 178 1.01 1.98 5.67
N ILE A 179 0.90 3.07 4.92
CA ILE A 179 1.86 4.17 4.93
C ILE A 179 1.18 5.37 5.56
N ARG A 180 1.80 5.90 6.61
CA ARG A 180 1.32 7.10 7.31
C ARG A 180 1.81 8.37 6.62
N GLN A 181 3.10 8.42 6.31
CA GLN A 181 3.74 9.60 5.79
C GLN A 181 4.88 9.23 4.86
N ILE A 182 5.07 10.05 3.82
CA ILE A 182 6.26 10.01 2.97
C ILE A 182 6.83 11.43 2.93
N MET A 183 8.05 11.59 3.43
CA MET A 183 8.82 12.81 3.33
C MET A 183 9.89 12.65 2.25
N VAL A 184 10.13 13.71 1.50
CA VAL A 184 11.15 13.74 0.46
C VAL A 184 11.84 15.09 0.53
N ALA A 185 13.16 15.07 0.43
CA ALA A 185 13.96 16.29 0.39
C ALA A 185 14.78 16.34 -0.90
N ALA A 186 14.75 17.48 -1.58
CA ALA A 186 15.55 17.77 -2.75
C ALA A 186 16.01 19.22 -2.73
N ASN A 187 17.21 19.45 -3.24
CA ASN A 187 17.84 20.77 -3.24
C ASN A 187 18.04 21.25 -4.68
N PRO A 188 17.84 22.55 -4.96
CA PRO A 188 18.33 23.14 -6.19
C PRO A 188 19.85 23.01 -6.25
N ASP A 189 20.38 22.82 -7.45
CA ASP A 189 21.79 22.54 -7.67
C ASP A 189 22.64 23.80 -7.46
N THR A 190 23.05 24.04 -6.21
CA THR A 190 23.97 25.12 -5.83
C THR A 190 25.21 24.60 -5.11
N ILE A 191 25.33 23.28 -4.94
CA ILE A 191 26.49 22.62 -4.34
C ILE A 191 27.07 21.67 -5.39
N GLU A 192 28.05 22.15 -6.14
CA GLU A 192 29.01 21.24 -6.75
C GLU A 192 29.84 20.64 -5.62
N VAL A 193 29.84 19.31 -5.50
CA VAL A 193 30.85 18.65 -4.68
C VAL A 193 32.19 19.01 -5.30
N GLN A 194 32.99 19.80 -4.57
CA GLN A 194 34.35 20.15 -4.97
C GLN A 194 35.12 18.84 -5.13
N ALA A 195 35.30 18.39 -6.37
CA ALA A 195 36.20 17.29 -6.67
C ALA A 195 37.60 17.81 -6.36
N ASN A 196 38.21 17.32 -5.28
CA ASN A 196 39.61 17.59 -5.02
C ASN A 196 40.41 17.05 -6.21
N ILE A 197 41.12 17.95 -6.90
CA ILE A 197 42.15 17.67 -7.89
C ILE A 197 43.32 16.97 -7.19
#